data_AF-A0A2E1SNF8-F1
#
_entry.id   AF-A0A2E1SNF8-F1
#
_cell.length_a   1.000
_cell.length_b   1.000
_cell.length_c   1.000
_cell.angle_alpha   90.00
_cell.angle_beta   90.00
_cell.angle_gamma   90.00
#
_symmetry.space_group_name_H-M   'P 1'
#
loop_
_entity.id
_entity.type
_entity.pdbx_description
1 polymer ?
#
loop_
_entity_poly.entity_id
_entity_poly.type
_entity_poly.pdbx_seq_one_letter_code
_entity_poly.pdbx_strand_id
1 'polypeptide(L)'
;MIATLGGSICVSQTTTEIELFDFIEEQPPFEFDMTGELRLGILTDAGASATSIPFGFIEIRLHPLDGSDEDGYNPFPWPVMALYMPDGITSYTVDGEMYLITGNEGDLRDYRYFNSSSGMNVIGHNEEIRIASTTLDPMRFPDASSMQQMSQLGRLNVPNNCGDTDDDGDLDYICAVGARSFSIWTTDMEMVWDSGHDLSYYSTKNGQHRIDEMNSRDDNKGIEPEGVRVGVIDDRTYLFVSMERSFGVMIYDISNPHQPTFQQWIQVDGATNPEDMEFIPAEISPTSSPLLVVANEDSGTVGIWELALL
;
A
#
# COMPACT_ATOMS: atom_id res chain seq x y z
N MET A 1 -14.25 11.75 15.74
CA MET A 1 -13.40 12.43 16.74
C MET A 1 -13.08 11.40 17.82
N ILE A 2 -11.90 10.77 17.67
CA ILE A 2 -11.08 9.98 18.62
C ILE A 2 -11.68 8.68 19.21
N ALA A 3 -11.12 7.52 18.85
CA ALA A 3 -11.13 6.29 19.63
C ALA A 3 -9.95 6.30 20.63
N THR A 4 -10.17 5.82 21.86
CA THR A 4 -9.13 5.68 22.89
C THR A 4 -8.68 4.23 23.02
N LEU A 5 -7.37 3.97 22.99
CA LEU A 5 -6.78 2.66 23.26
C LEU A 5 -7.06 2.22 24.70
N GLY A 6 -8.00 1.29 24.87
CA GLY A 6 -8.31 0.67 26.15
C GLY A 6 -7.33 -0.47 26.48
N GLY A 7 -6.10 -0.14 26.88
CA GLY A 7 -5.15 -1.10 27.46
C GLY A 7 -4.54 -2.11 26.48
N SER A 8 -3.20 -2.13 26.39
CA SER A 8 -2.44 -3.10 25.61
C SER A 8 -2.33 -4.42 26.38
N ILE A 9 -2.83 -5.52 25.81
CA ILE A 9 -2.54 -6.88 26.30
C ILE A 9 -1.39 -7.43 25.47
N CYS A 10 -0.20 -7.49 26.07
CA CYS A 10 0.96 -8.15 25.49
C CYS A 10 0.92 -9.62 25.92
N VAL A 11 0.61 -10.54 25.01
CA VAL A 11 0.62 -11.98 25.30
C VAL A 11 2.02 -12.51 25.01
N SER A 12 2.82 -12.73 26.05
CA SER A 12 4.08 -13.46 25.91
C SER A 12 3.81 -14.96 25.78
N GLN A 13 4.45 -15.58 24.79
CA GLN A 13 4.40 -17.01 24.47
C GLN A 13 4.36 -17.94 25.69
N THR A 14 3.39 -18.84 25.72
CA THR A 14 3.56 -20.19 26.30
C THR A 14 2.78 -21.24 25.51
N THR A 15 3.51 -21.99 24.68
CA THR A 15 3.42 -23.43 24.39
C THR A 15 2.03 -24.08 24.24
N THR A 16 1.63 -24.30 22.99
CA THR A 16 1.35 -25.64 22.41
C THR A 16 1.40 -25.48 20.89
N GLU A 17 2.22 -26.29 20.22
CA GLU A 17 2.40 -26.26 18.76
C GLU A 17 1.07 -26.55 18.06
N ILE A 18 0.67 -25.65 17.16
CA ILE A 18 -0.28 -25.97 16.10
C ILE A 18 0.58 -26.56 14.98
N GLU A 19 0.52 -27.88 14.78
CA GLU A 19 1.19 -28.50 13.64
C GLU A 19 0.43 -28.15 12.35
N LEU A 20 1.02 -27.25 11.56
CA LEU A 20 0.51 -26.83 10.24
C LEU A 20 0.40 -27.97 9.22
N PHE A 21 0.94 -29.15 9.52
CA PHE A 21 1.06 -30.27 8.58
C PHE A 21 -0.21 -31.11 8.42
N ASP A 22 -1.23 -30.95 9.28
CA ASP A 22 -2.47 -31.73 9.20
C ASP A 22 -3.44 -31.25 8.09
N PHE A 23 -3.12 -30.17 7.36
CA PHE A 23 -3.96 -29.61 6.29
C PHE A 23 -3.48 -29.88 4.85
N ILE A 24 -2.43 -30.68 4.66
CA ILE A 24 -1.94 -31.02 3.32
C ILE A 24 -2.71 -32.24 2.79
N GLU A 25 -3.86 -32.02 2.14
CA GLU A 25 -4.34 -32.96 1.13
C GLU A 25 -3.33 -32.97 -0.03
N GLU A 26 -2.93 -34.16 -0.48
CA GLU A 26 -2.04 -34.36 -1.64
C GLU A 26 -2.68 -33.79 -2.92
N GLN A 27 -2.57 -32.49 -3.12
CA GLN A 27 -2.75 -31.87 -4.42
C GLN A 27 -1.45 -32.07 -5.23
N PRO A 28 -1.54 -32.28 -6.56
CA PRO A 28 -0.35 -32.41 -7.39
C PRO A 28 0.57 -31.19 -7.20
N PRO A 29 1.90 -31.35 -7.32
CA PRO A 29 2.84 -30.28 -7.06
C PRO A 29 2.51 -29.08 -7.95
N PHE A 30 2.29 -27.94 -7.29
CA PHE A 30 2.14 -26.65 -7.94
C PHE A 30 3.42 -26.35 -8.72
N GLU A 31 3.36 -26.41 -10.05
CA GLU A 31 4.46 -25.96 -10.93
C GLU A 31 4.39 -24.44 -11.03
N PHE A 32 5.43 -23.77 -10.52
CA PHE A 32 5.60 -22.33 -10.64
C PHE A 32 5.92 -21.99 -12.10
N ASP A 33 5.00 -21.30 -12.79
CA ASP A 33 5.24 -20.81 -14.16
C ASP A 33 6.22 -19.62 -14.11
N MET A 34 7.48 -19.88 -14.46
CA MET A 34 8.53 -18.87 -14.51
C MET A 34 8.40 -17.88 -15.69
N THR A 35 7.32 -17.94 -16.48
CA THR A 35 7.06 -16.99 -17.57
C THR A 35 6.20 -15.79 -17.18
N GLY A 36 5.79 -15.68 -15.90
CA GLY A 36 5.43 -14.41 -15.28
C GLY A 36 4.16 -13.75 -15.82
N GLU A 37 3.00 -14.33 -15.53
CA GLU A 37 1.77 -13.56 -15.35
C GLU A 37 1.20 -13.87 -13.96
N LEU A 38 1.27 -12.91 -13.04
CA LEU A 38 0.52 -12.98 -11.80
C LEU A 38 -0.98 -12.88 -12.15
N ARG A 39 -1.71 -14.00 -12.05
CA ARG A 39 -3.14 -14.06 -12.34
C ARG A 39 -3.91 -14.08 -11.02
N LEU A 40 -4.39 -12.92 -10.58
CA LEU A 40 -5.36 -12.85 -9.49
C LEU A 40 -6.71 -13.39 -10.01
N GLY A 41 -7.13 -14.55 -9.51
CA GLY A 41 -8.42 -15.14 -9.83
C GLY A 41 -9.49 -14.69 -8.84
N ILE A 42 -10.49 -13.94 -9.31
CA ILE A 42 -11.71 -13.73 -8.52
C ILE A 42 -12.53 -15.02 -8.56
N LEU A 43 -12.53 -15.77 -7.47
CA LEU A 43 -13.42 -16.92 -7.28
C LEU A 43 -14.81 -16.40 -6.89
N THR A 44 -15.77 -16.57 -7.79
CA THR A 44 -17.20 -16.39 -7.47
C THR A 44 -17.83 -17.76 -7.18
N ASP A 45 -19.00 -17.78 -6.53
CA ASP A 45 -19.80 -19.00 -6.28
C ASP A 45 -20.17 -19.77 -7.58
N ALA A 46 -19.92 -19.20 -8.76
CA ALA A 46 -20.10 -19.87 -10.06
C ALA A 46 -18.87 -20.69 -10.52
N GLY A 47 -17.80 -20.77 -9.72
CA GLY A 47 -16.53 -21.39 -10.09
C GLY A 47 -15.63 -20.46 -10.91
N ALA A 48 -14.36 -20.83 -11.06
CA ALA A 48 -13.39 -20.06 -11.85
C ALA A 48 -13.84 -20.03 -13.33
N SER A 49 -14.17 -18.85 -13.85
CA SER A 49 -14.35 -18.66 -15.29
C SER A 49 -12.99 -18.80 -15.98
N ALA A 50 -12.92 -19.60 -17.05
CA ALA A 50 -11.72 -19.77 -17.87
C ALA A 50 -11.30 -18.49 -18.62
N THR A 51 -12.10 -17.42 -18.55
CA THR A 51 -11.62 -16.08 -18.85
C THR A 51 -10.95 -15.53 -17.60
N SER A 52 -9.65 -15.79 -17.46
CA SER A 52 -8.82 -14.92 -16.63
C SER A 52 -9.01 -13.51 -17.16
N ILE A 53 -9.71 -12.66 -16.41
CA ILE A 53 -9.58 -11.23 -16.58
C ILE A 53 -8.24 -10.93 -15.92
N PRO A 54 -7.15 -10.69 -16.67
CA PRO A 54 -5.96 -10.16 -16.04
C PRO A 54 -6.41 -8.93 -15.27
N PHE A 55 -5.97 -8.79 -14.02
CA PHE A 55 -6.21 -7.57 -13.22
C PHE A 55 -5.60 -6.31 -13.85
N GLY A 56 -5.02 -6.45 -15.05
CA GLY A 56 -4.22 -5.46 -15.75
C GLY A 56 -4.98 -4.16 -15.93
N PHE A 57 -4.63 -3.21 -15.08
CA PHE A 57 -4.70 -1.80 -15.37
C PHE A 57 -3.49 -1.11 -14.71
N ILE A 58 -2.66 -0.51 -15.56
CA ILE A 58 -1.85 0.64 -15.17
C ILE A 58 -2.82 1.81 -15.27
N GLU A 59 -3.54 2.08 -14.18
CA GLU A 59 -4.25 3.34 -14.06
C GLU A 59 -3.28 4.37 -13.49
N ILE A 60 -3.31 5.55 -14.07
CA ILE A 60 -2.33 6.61 -13.84
C ILE A 60 -3.07 7.82 -13.27
N ARG A 61 -2.65 8.32 -12.10
CA ARG A 61 -3.30 9.49 -11.45
C ARG A 61 -2.39 10.69 -11.19
N LEU A 62 -3.04 11.84 -11.30
CA LEU A 62 -2.68 13.21 -10.93
C LEU A 62 -2.72 13.57 -9.43
N HIS A 63 -1.62 13.53 -8.65
CA HIS A 63 -1.63 14.06 -7.26
C HIS A 63 -0.46 14.97 -6.91
N PRO A 64 -0.66 15.86 -5.92
CA PRO A 64 0.46 16.40 -5.17
C PRO A 64 1.34 15.25 -4.66
N LEU A 65 2.61 15.31 -5.00
CA LEU A 65 3.60 14.30 -4.69
C LEU A 65 4.77 15.01 -4.00
N ASP A 66 5.24 14.42 -2.92
CA ASP A 66 6.59 14.69 -2.44
C ASP A 66 7.54 13.67 -3.07
N GLY A 67 8.51 14.15 -3.84
CA GLY A 67 9.40 13.31 -4.65
C GLY A 67 10.86 13.37 -4.22
N SER A 68 11.15 14.07 -3.11
CA SER A 68 12.50 14.25 -2.60
C SER A 68 12.54 13.90 -1.12
N ASP A 69 13.60 13.22 -0.72
CA ASP A 69 13.97 12.99 0.68
C ASP A 69 14.99 14.05 1.19
N GLU A 70 15.28 15.10 0.40
CA GLU A 70 16.29 16.12 0.74
C GLU A 70 15.73 17.31 1.52
N ASP A 71 14.41 17.43 1.64
CA ASP A 71 13.73 18.40 2.49
C ASP A 71 12.84 17.70 3.52
N GLY A 72 11.83 18.38 4.05
CA GLY A 72 10.77 17.74 4.84
C GLY A 72 9.47 17.94 4.08
N TYR A 73 8.45 17.11 4.32
CA TYR A 73 7.15 17.14 3.63
C TYR A 73 6.82 18.42 2.84
N ASN A 74 6.99 18.33 1.52
CA ASN A 74 6.87 19.43 0.58
C ASN A 74 6.23 18.97 -0.74
N PRO A 75 4.95 18.53 -0.70
CA PRO A 75 4.28 18.00 -1.88
C PRO A 75 3.99 19.11 -2.91
N PHE A 76 4.28 18.84 -4.18
CA PHE A 76 3.91 19.71 -5.30
C PHE A 76 3.05 18.97 -6.32
N PRO A 77 2.23 19.68 -7.11
CA PRO A 77 1.48 19.10 -8.23
C PRO A 77 2.42 18.83 -9.42
N TRP A 78 3.42 17.97 -9.20
CA TRP A 78 4.33 17.53 -10.24
C TRP A 78 3.56 16.87 -11.38
N PRO A 79 4.03 16.97 -12.64
CA PRO A 79 3.49 16.22 -13.77
C PRO A 79 3.92 14.74 -13.72
N VAL A 80 3.71 14.13 -12.55
CA VAL A 80 4.01 12.73 -12.25
C VAL A 80 2.72 11.97 -12.20
N MET A 81 2.78 10.80 -12.81
CA MET A 81 1.69 9.91 -13.10
C MET A 81 1.96 8.62 -12.34
N ALA A 82 1.24 8.38 -11.25
CA ALA A 82 1.52 7.22 -10.40
C ALA A 82 0.63 6.01 -10.75
N LEU A 83 1.24 4.83 -10.78
CA LEU A 83 0.61 3.54 -11.04
C LEU A 83 -0.18 3.07 -9.81
N TYR A 84 -1.42 2.65 -9.99
CA TYR A 84 -2.13 1.86 -8.99
C TYR A 84 -1.54 0.46 -8.89
N MET A 85 -0.85 0.19 -7.79
CA MET A 85 -0.15 -1.07 -7.55
C MET A 85 -0.52 -1.57 -6.15
N PRO A 86 -1.58 -2.39 -6.05
CA PRO A 86 -2.07 -2.87 -4.77
C PRO A 86 -1.07 -3.82 -4.12
N ASP A 87 -0.79 -3.60 -2.84
CA ASP A 87 -0.19 -4.62 -1.97
C ASP A 87 -1.31 -5.35 -1.22
N GLY A 88 -2.11 -4.59 -0.47
CA GLY A 88 -3.34 -5.07 0.15
C GLY A 88 -4.56 -4.94 -0.77
N ILE A 89 -5.45 -5.93 -0.70
CA ILE A 89 -6.79 -5.87 -1.30
C ILE A 89 -7.85 -6.40 -0.33
N THR A 90 -8.99 -5.72 -0.27
CA THR A 90 -10.16 -6.18 0.48
C THR A 90 -11.45 -5.84 -0.27
N SER A 91 -12.59 -6.31 0.24
CA SER A 91 -13.90 -6.00 -0.32
C SER A 91 -14.93 -5.78 0.77
N TYR A 92 -15.97 -5.03 0.44
CA TYR A 92 -17.11 -4.84 1.33
C TYR A 92 -18.39 -4.61 0.56
N THR A 93 -19.53 -4.79 1.22
CA THR A 93 -20.85 -4.53 0.63
C THR A 93 -21.54 -3.42 1.41
N VAL A 94 -22.04 -2.43 0.68
CA VAL A 94 -22.84 -1.32 1.22
C VAL A 94 -24.03 -1.09 0.30
N ASP A 95 -25.22 -0.93 0.88
CA ASP A 95 -26.48 -0.78 0.13
C ASP A 95 -26.77 -1.89 -0.92
N GLY A 96 -26.22 -3.08 -0.70
CA GLY A 96 -26.39 -4.24 -1.60
C GLY A 96 -25.43 -4.28 -2.79
N GLU A 97 -24.49 -3.31 -2.88
CA GLU A 97 -23.44 -3.27 -3.89
C GLU A 97 -22.08 -3.63 -3.29
N MET A 98 -21.31 -4.45 -4.01
CA MET A 98 -19.96 -4.86 -3.61
C MET A 98 -18.92 -3.92 -4.20
N TYR A 99 -17.98 -3.51 -3.36
CA TYR A 99 -16.85 -2.66 -3.70
C TYR A 99 -15.54 -3.35 -3.34
N LEU A 100 -14.50 -3.09 -4.15
CA LEU A 100 -13.13 -3.50 -3.87
C LEU A 100 -12.36 -2.32 -3.30
N ILE A 101 -11.41 -2.58 -2.41
CA ILE A 101 -10.51 -1.58 -1.86
C ILE A 101 -9.08 -2.08 -2.04
N THR A 102 -8.19 -1.20 -2.49
CA THR A 102 -6.76 -1.48 -2.65
C THR A 102 -5.92 -0.53 -1.80
N GLY A 103 -4.91 -1.07 -1.11
CA GLY A 103 -3.81 -0.31 -0.52
C GLY A 103 -2.69 -0.23 -1.55
N ASN A 104 -2.45 0.94 -2.12
CA ASN A 104 -1.54 1.10 -3.25
C ASN A 104 -0.16 1.55 -2.73
N GLU A 105 0.67 0.57 -2.35
CA GLU A 105 2.06 0.82 -1.92
C GLU A 105 2.97 1.02 -3.14
N GLY A 106 2.89 0.07 -4.07
CA GLY A 106 3.77 -0.09 -5.20
C GLY A 106 5.14 -0.65 -4.85
N ASP A 107 5.53 -1.72 -5.52
CA ASP A 107 6.89 -2.25 -5.47
C ASP A 107 7.43 -2.56 -6.85
N LEU A 108 8.71 -2.23 -7.07
CA LEU A 108 9.41 -2.53 -8.31
C LEU A 108 10.19 -3.82 -8.15
N ARG A 109 10.33 -4.58 -9.24
CA ARG A 109 11.08 -5.84 -9.18
C ARG A 109 12.57 -5.53 -9.02
N ASP A 110 13.10 -5.80 -7.83
CA ASP A 110 14.55 -5.87 -7.56
C ASP A 110 14.92 -7.31 -7.18
N TYR A 111 15.30 -8.11 -8.18
CA TYR A 111 15.75 -9.48 -7.92
C TYR A 111 17.23 -9.48 -7.60
N ARG A 112 17.56 -9.83 -6.36
CA ARG A 112 18.94 -10.08 -5.93
C ARG A 112 19.17 -11.57 -5.75
N TYR A 113 20.31 -12.07 -6.22
CA TYR A 113 20.71 -13.46 -5.98
C TYR A 113 21.99 -13.51 -5.17
N PHE A 114 22.06 -14.46 -4.23
CA PHE A 114 23.26 -14.67 -3.44
C PHE A 114 24.36 -15.30 -4.31
N ASN A 115 25.44 -14.56 -4.55
CA ASN A 115 26.60 -15.09 -5.24
C ASN A 115 27.54 -15.74 -4.21
N SER A 116 27.50 -17.07 -4.15
CA SER A 116 28.32 -17.87 -3.23
C SER A 116 29.83 -17.73 -3.45
N SER A 117 30.28 -17.26 -4.63
CA SER A 117 31.70 -17.06 -4.93
C SER A 117 32.22 -15.71 -4.42
N SER A 118 31.39 -14.67 -4.40
CA SER A 118 31.74 -13.36 -3.82
C SER A 118 31.27 -13.19 -2.37
N GLY A 119 30.38 -14.06 -1.90
CA GLY A 119 29.75 -13.96 -0.58
C GLY A 119 28.79 -12.76 -0.46
N MET A 120 28.30 -12.25 -1.59
CA MET A 120 27.50 -11.01 -1.65
C MET A 120 26.22 -11.24 -2.45
N ASN A 121 25.14 -10.58 -2.06
CA ASN A 121 23.94 -10.45 -2.89
C ASN A 121 24.27 -9.56 -4.10
N VAL A 122 24.05 -10.10 -5.30
CA VAL A 122 24.25 -9.40 -6.57
C VAL A 122 22.89 -9.07 -7.16
N ILE A 123 22.75 -7.86 -7.68
CA ILE A 123 21.53 -7.44 -8.40
C ILE A 123 21.47 -8.23 -9.70
N GLY A 124 20.46 -9.10 -9.83
CA GLY A 124 20.15 -9.86 -11.03
C GLY A 124 19.23 -9.11 -11.98
N HIS A 125 18.34 -8.28 -11.44
CA HIS A 125 17.44 -7.42 -12.19
C HIS A 125 17.06 -6.21 -11.34
N ASN A 126 17.05 -5.02 -11.93
CA ASN A 126 16.62 -3.78 -11.28
C ASN A 126 15.70 -3.02 -12.23
N GLU A 127 14.47 -2.78 -11.83
CA GLU A 127 13.49 -2.01 -12.60
C GLU A 127 13.50 -0.53 -12.27
N GLU A 128 14.32 -0.08 -11.32
CA GLU A 128 14.34 1.31 -10.92
C GLU A 128 15.36 2.13 -11.72
N ILE A 129 14.94 3.34 -12.11
CA ILE A 129 15.81 4.42 -12.55
C ILE A 129 15.40 5.72 -11.85
N ARG A 130 16.38 6.54 -11.49
CA ARG A 130 16.13 7.89 -10.96
C ARG A 130 15.77 8.84 -12.08
N ILE A 131 14.83 9.75 -11.84
CA ILE A 131 14.46 10.78 -12.82
C ILE A 131 15.65 11.64 -13.27
N ALA A 132 16.61 11.93 -12.40
CA ALA A 132 17.84 12.65 -12.80
C ALA A 132 18.73 11.88 -13.80
N SER A 133 18.51 10.57 -13.97
CA SER A 133 19.22 9.70 -14.91
C SER A 133 18.43 9.44 -16.21
N THR A 134 17.26 10.05 -16.36
CA THR A 134 16.40 9.94 -17.55
C THR A 134 16.55 11.17 -18.46
N THR A 135 16.10 11.04 -19.71
CA THR A 135 15.83 12.19 -20.58
C THR A 135 14.33 12.45 -20.56
N LEU A 136 13.91 13.70 -20.37
CA LEU A 136 12.50 14.09 -20.44
C LEU A 136 12.23 14.79 -21.77
N ASP A 137 11.11 14.48 -22.44
CA ASP A 137 10.70 15.15 -23.68
C ASP A 137 10.62 16.67 -23.44
N PRO A 138 11.42 17.50 -24.14
CA PRO A 138 11.41 18.95 -23.95
C PRO A 138 10.08 19.63 -24.32
N MET A 139 9.23 19.01 -25.14
CA MET A 139 7.87 19.50 -25.43
C MET A 139 6.91 19.24 -24.28
N ARG A 140 7.07 18.14 -23.54
CA ARG A 140 6.23 17.77 -22.38
C ARG A 140 6.73 18.43 -21.09
N PHE A 141 8.04 18.53 -20.95
CA PHE A 141 8.74 19.00 -19.76
C PHE A 141 9.69 20.17 -20.08
N PRO A 142 9.16 21.36 -20.45
CA PRO A 142 9.99 22.50 -20.81
C PRO A 142 10.93 22.97 -19.69
N ASP A 143 10.60 22.64 -18.43
CA ASP A 143 11.37 22.97 -17.23
C ASP A 143 12.16 21.77 -16.66
N ALA A 144 12.45 20.74 -17.48
CA ALA A 144 13.12 19.51 -17.07
C ALA A 144 14.38 19.74 -16.21
N SER A 145 15.22 20.71 -16.57
CA SER A 145 16.45 21.04 -15.81
C SER A 145 16.19 21.48 -14.36
N SER A 146 15.02 22.08 -14.07
CA SER A 146 14.62 22.42 -12.72
C SER A 146 13.97 21.24 -12.01
N MET A 147 13.13 20.50 -12.73
CA MET A 147 12.42 19.33 -12.19
C MET A 147 13.38 18.20 -11.80
N GLN A 148 14.42 17.94 -12.60
CA GLN A 148 15.40 16.88 -12.39
C GLN A 148 16.47 17.23 -11.33
N GLN A 149 16.36 18.36 -10.63
CA GLN A 149 17.21 18.64 -9.48
C GLN A 149 16.95 17.62 -8.37
N MET A 150 18.00 17.22 -7.64
CA MET A 150 17.90 16.21 -6.58
C MET A 150 16.95 16.63 -5.45
N SER A 151 16.90 17.92 -5.16
CA SER A 151 15.98 18.52 -4.19
C SER A 151 14.54 18.67 -4.71
N GLN A 152 14.24 18.14 -5.89
CA GLN A 152 12.92 18.15 -6.55
C GLN A 152 12.59 16.70 -6.95
N LEU A 153 12.32 16.41 -8.24
CA LEU A 153 12.03 15.03 -8.68
C LEU A 153 13.27 14.21 -8.99
N GLY A 154 14.47 14.79 -9.04
CA GLY A 154 15.66 14.12 -9.55
C GLY A 154 15.97 12.79 -8.86
N ARG A 155 15.59 12.65 -7.60
CA ARG A 155 15.79 11.44 -6.81
C ARG A 155 14.68 10.40 -6.92
N LEU A 156 13.48 10.83 -7.35
CA LEU A 156 12.33 9.95 -7.49
C LEU A 156 12.70 8.73 -8.33
N ASN A 157 12.54 7.54 -7.74
CA ASN A 157 12.68 6.26 -8.42
C ASN A 157 11.41 5.94 -9.21
N VAL A 158 11.60 5.56 -10.47
CA VAL A 158 10.55 5.19 -11.42
C VAL A 158 10.91 3.90 -12.16
N PRO A 159 9.94 3.18 -12.76
CA PRO A 159 10.23 2.06 -13.62
C PRO A 159 11.10 2.48 -14.82
N ASN A 160 12.11 1.71 -15.15
CA ASN A 160 13.03 1.96 -16.27
C ASN A 160 12.48 1.55 -17.64
N ASN A 161 11.21 1.14 -17.68
CA ASN A 161 10.50 0.63 -18.85
C ASN A 161 9.10 1.26 -19.00
N CYS A 162 8.89 2.45 -18.44
CA CYS A 162 7.63 3.18 -18.49
C CYS A 162 7.88 4.64 -18.87
N GLY A 163 6.93 5.28 -19.56
CA GLY A 163 6.95 6.72 -19.82
C GLY A 163 7.43 7.15 -21.20
N ASP A 164 8.07 6.29 -21.98
CA ASP A 164 8.43 6.51 -23.40
C ASP A 164 7.36 5.89 -24.30
N THR A 165 6.52 6.69 -24.96
CA THR A 165 5.37 6.18 -25.73
C THR A 165 5.63 6.03 -27.22
N ASP A 166 6.72 6.60 -27.73
CA ASP A 166 7.10 6.54 -29.14
C ASP A 166 8.47 5.88 -29.41
N ASP A 167 9.07 5.31 -28.37
CA ASP A 167 10.33 4.54 -28.37
C ASP A 167 11.55 5.38 -28.83
N ASP A 168 11.56 6.69 -28.57
CA ASP A 168 12.64 7.59 -28.98
C ASP A 168 13.75 7.76 -27.92
N GLY A 169 13.54 7.22 -26.72
CA GLY A 169 14.49 7.19 -25.62
C GLY A 169 14.38 8.37 -24.64
N ASP A 170 13.39 9.25 -24.80
CA ASP A 170 12.98 10.20 -23.77
C ASP A 170 11.59 9.86 -23.16
N LEU A 171 11.30 10.43 -22.00
CA LEU A 171 10.02 10.21 -21.33
C LEU A 171 9.00 11.26 -21.78
N ASP A 172 7.88 10.80 -22.35
CA ASP A 172 6.65 11.56 -22.60
C ASP A 172 5.88 11.88 -21.32
N TYR A 173 5.97 11.00 -20.32
CA TYR A 173 5.37 11.17 -19.00
C TYR A 173 6.20 10.50 -17.91
N ILE A 174 6.13 11.01 -16.67
CA ILE A 174 6.86 10.44 -15.53
C ILE A 174 5.97 9.41 -14.82
N CYS A 175 6.39 8.15 -14.82
CA CYS A 175 5.63 7.02 -14.27
C CYS A 175 6.11 6.66 -12.86
N ALA A 176 5.43 7.12 -11.80
CA ALA A 176 5.76 6.71 -10.43
C ALA A 176 5.03 5.43 -10.04
N VAL A 177 5.50 4.72 -9.02
CA VAL A 177 4.82 3.52 -8.52
C VAL A 177 3.89 3.80 -7.35
N GLY A 178 2.95 2.89 -7.14
CA GLY A 178 2.16 2.81 -5.91
C GLY A 178 1.02 3.79 -5.79
N ALA A 179 1.01 4.96 -6.42
CA ALA A 179 -0.03 5.97 -6.18
C ALA A 179 -0.19 6.46 -4.72
N ARG A 180 0.47 5.84 -3.73
CA ARG A 180 0.64 6.29 -2.34
C ARG A 180 -0.70 6.58 -1.65
N SER A 181 -1.70 5.79 -1.98
CA SER A 181 -3.11 6.01 -1.69
C SER A 181 -3.82 4.70 -1.38
N PHE A 182 -5.05 4.78 -0.89
CA PHE A 182 -6.00 3.70 -1.07
C PHE A 182 -7.10 4.12 -2.04
N SER A 183 -7.64 3.15 -2.77
CA SER A 183 -8.69 3.37 -3.76
C SER A 183 -9.90 2.48 -3.48
N ILE A 184 -11.08 2.95 -3.84
CA ILE A 184 -12.35 2.20 -3.83
C ILE A 184 -12.79 2.02 -5.27
N TRP A 185 -13.15 0.80 -5.63
CA TRP A 185 -13.54 0.40 -6.98
C TRP A 185 -14.88 -0.34 -6.97
N THR A 186 -15.59 -0.29 -8.09
CA THR A 186 -16.64 -1.27 -8.37
C THR A 186 -16.01 -2.62 -8.71
N THR A 187 -16.81 -3.69 -8.71
CA THR A 187 -16.34 -5.01 -9.15
C THR A 187 -16.04 -5.11 -10.65
N ASP A 188 -16.49 -4.11 -11.43
CA ASP A 188 -16.15 -3.93 -12.85
C ASP A 188 -14.87 -3.08 -13.05
N MET A 189 -14.13 -2.81 -11.97
CA MET A 189 -12.88 -2.01 -11.97
C MET A 189 -13.06 -0.54 -12.34
N GLU A 190 -14.26 0.03 -12.14
CA GLU A 190 -14.45 1.47 -12.23
C GLU A 190 -14.06 2.14 -10.91
N MET A 191 -13.21 3.17 -10.97
CA MET A 191 -12.81 3.91 -9.77
C MET A 191 -14.00 4.70 -9.20
N VAL A 192 -14.28 4.48 -7.92
CA VAL A 192 -15.35 5.14 -7.18
C VAL A 192 -14.81 6.34 -6.41
N TRP A 193 -13.67 6.14 -5.75
CA TRP A 193 -13.00 7.17 -4.96
C TRP A 193 -11.53 6.80 -4.74
N ASP A 194 -10.66 7.79 -4.53
CA ASP A 194 -9.26 7.55 -4.21
C ASP A 194 -8.71 8.64 -3.29
N SER A 195 -7.93 8.23 -2.28
CA SER A 195 -7.45 9.12 -1.23
C SER A 195 -6.44 10.14 -1.73
N GLY A 196 -5.83 9.90 -2.90
CA GLY A 196 -4.72 10.71 -3.39
C GLY A 196 -3.67 10.92 -2.30
N HIS A 197 -3.25 12.17 -2.12
CA HIS A 197 -2.25 12.54 -1.11
C HIS A 197 -2.76 12.61 0.34
N ASP A 198 -4.01 12.23 0.63
CA ASP A 198 -4.60 12.37 1.97
C ASP A 198 -3.79 11.62 3.03
N LEU A 199 -3.28 10.44 2.72
CA LEU A 199 -2.46 9.64 3.66
C LEU A 199 -1.20 10.42 4.08
N SER A 200 -0.41 10.90 3.13
CA SER A 200 0.77 11.73 3.41
C SER A 200 0.41 13.05 4.12
N TYR A 201 -0.72 13.67 3.74
CA TYR A 201 -1.19 14.92 4.36
C TYR A 201 -1.58 14.72 5.83
N TYR A 202 -2.40 13.72 6.13
CA TYR A 202 -2.83 13.42 7.50
C TYR A 202 -1.67 12.91 8.35
N SER A 203 -0.73 12.20 7.73
CA SER A 203 0.52 11.84 8.37
C SER A 203 1.24 13.08 8.91
N THR A 204 1.36 14.09 8.05
CA THR A 204 2.00 15.36 8.41
C THR A 204 1.25 16.12 9.49
N LYS A 205 -0.06 16.25 9.32
CA LYS A 205 -0.92 17.11 10.15
C LYS A 205 -1.06 16.63 11.58
N ASN A 206 -1.03 15.33 11.82
CA ASN A 206 -1.19 14.78 13.17
C ASN A 206 0.04 15.00 14.06
N GLY A 207 1.09 15.70 13.58
CA GLY A 207 2.33 15.88 14.33
C GLY A 207 3.11 14.58 14.51
N GLN A 208 2.66 13.54 13.81
CA GLN A 208 3.25 12.21 13.70
C GLN A 208 4.13 12.05 12.45
N HIS A 209 4.36 13.15 11.73
CA HIS A 209 5.58 13.41 10.97
C HIS A 209 6.83 13.52 11.86
N ARG A 210 6.88 12.74 12.92
CA ARG A 210 8.16 12.28 13.44
C ARG A 210 8.58 11.14 12.54
N ILE A 211 9.87 10.88 12.54
CA ILE A 211 10.55 9.75 11.91
C ILE A 211 11.09 10.13 10.53
N ASP A 212 12.39 10.45 10.54
CA ASP A 212 13.26 10.66 9.38
C ASP A 212 13.12 9.56 8.31
N GLU A 213 12.53 8.41 8.67
CA GLU A 213 12.25 7.29 7.79
C GLU A 213 11.20 7.60 6.73
N MET A 214 10.03 8.18 7.06
CA MET A 214 9.01 8.48 6.04
C MET A 214 9.57 9.43 4.97
N ASN A 215 10.27 10.48 5.42
CA ASN A 215 10.93 11.42 4.52
C ASN A 215 11.97 10.74 3.64
N SER A 216 12.72 9.77 4.20
CA SER A 216 13.68 8.95 3.43
C SER A 216 13.04 8.04 2.37
N ARG A 217 11.70 7.95 2.36
CA ARG A 217 10.94 7.18 1.38
C ARG A 217 10.23 8.06 0.36
N ASP A 218 10.22 9.39 0.48
CA ASP A 218 9.51 10.28 -0.45
C ASP A 218 10.08 10.24 -1.87
N ASP A 219 11.38 10.02 -2.04
CA ASP A 219 12.01 9.73 -3.34
C ASP A 219 11.75 8.29 -3.85
N ASN A 220 11.07 7.45 -3.06
CA ASN A 220 10.74 6.06 -3.36
C ASN A 220 9.21 5.83 -3.37
N LYS A 221 8.67 5.10 -2.39
CA LYS A 221 7.26 4.71 -2.31
C LYS A 221 6.43 5.60 -1.34
N GLY A 222 7.08 6.54 -0.64
CA GLY A 222 6.44 7.54 0.22
C GLY A 222 5.75 6.94 1.45
N ILE A 223 4.43 7.13 1.56
CA ILE A 223 3.66 6.76 2.76
C ILE A 223 3.43 5.24 2.92
N GLU A 224 3.56 4.49 1.81
CA GLU A 224 3.52 3.02 1.76
C GLU A 224 2.28 2.38 2.43
N PRO A 225 1.07 2.54 1.84
CA PRO A 225 -0.11 1.83 2.31
C PRO A 225 -0.06 0.35 1.89
N GLU A 226 0.22 -0.52 2.85
CA GLU A 226 0.39 -1.95 2.64
C GLU A 226 -0.99 -2.64 2.73
N GLY A 227 -1.48 -2.84 3.94
CA GLY A 227 -2.64 -3.68 4.22
C GLY A 227 -3.91 -2.86 4.32
N VAL A 228 -5.00 -3.42 3.80
CA VAL A 228 -6.35 -2.85 3.89
C VAL A 228 -7.31 -3.84 4.52
N ARG A 229 -8.02 -3.40 5.57
CA ARG A 229 -9.01 -4.23 6.24
C ARG A 229 -10.30 -3.48 6.53
N VAL A 230 -11.43 -4.14 6.34
CA VAL A 230 -12.74 -3.60 6.67
C VAL A 230 -13.27 -4.20 7.97
N GLY A 231 -13.92 -3.37 8.77
CA GLY A 231 -14.69 -3.76 9.95
C GLY A 231 -15.97 -2.94 10.09
N VAL A 232 -16.97 -3.51 10.76
CA VAL A 232 -18.24 -2.81 11.06
C VAL A 232 -18.33 -2.58 12.55
N ILE A 233 -18.60 -1.34 12.95
CA ILE A 233 -18.80 -0.95 14.35
C ILE A 233 -20.03 -0.03 14.41
N ASP A 234 -21.05 -0.42 15.19
CA ASP A 234 -22.33 0.30 15.36
C ASP A 234 -22.95 0.75 14.02
N ASP A 235 -23.19 -0.19 13.11
CA ASP A 235 -23.76 0.01 11.77
C ASP A 235 -22.94 0.91 10.82
N ARG A 236 -21.73 1.32 11.21
CA ARG A 236 -20.80 2.06 10.36
C ARG A 236 -19.68 1.16 9.88
N THR A 237 -19.34 1.29 8.60
CA THR A 237 -18.24 0.55 7.99
C THR A 237 -16.97 1.38 8.04
N TYR A 238 -15.91 0.79 8.59
CA TYR A 238 -14.60 1.41 8.69
C TYR A 238 -13.58 0.65 7.86
N LEU A 239 -12.70 1.41 7.22
CA LEU A 239 -11.48 0.93 6.59
C LEU A 239 -10.30 1.23 7.50
N PHE A 240 -9.49 0.21 7.73
CA PHE A 240 -8.18 0.27 8.37
C PHE A 240 -7.13 0.13 7.27
N VAL A 241 -6.16 1.04 7.23
CA VAL A 241 -5.03 1.03 6.27
C VAL A 241 -3.73 1.06 7.06
N SER A 242 -2.91 0.02 6.98
CA SER A 242 -1.59 -0.04 7.62
C SER A 242 -0.55 0.69 6.76
N MET A 243 0.32 1.48 7.40
CA MET A 243 1.38 2.22 6.72
C MET A 243 2.73 1.60 7.09
N GLU A 244 3.41 0.94 6.15
CA GLU A 244 4.64 0.16 6.43
C GLU A 244 5.72 1.05 7.06
N ARG A 245 6.28 2.03 6.32
CA ARG A 245 7.40 2.85 6.83
C ARG A 245 6.98 4.14 7.52
N SER A 246 5.71 4.48 7.45
CA SER A 246 5.15 5.63 8.17
C SER A 246 4.62 5.24 9.56
N PHE A 247 4.49 3.93 9.80
CA PHE A 247 3.99 3.27 11.00
C PHE A 247 2.54 3.61 11.38
N GLY A 248 1.89 2.62 11.97
CA GLY A 248 0.52 2.72 12.45
C GLY A 248 -0.54 2.51 11.36
N VAL A 249 -1.78 2.73 11.77
CA VAL A 249 -2.97 2.40 10.97
C VAL A 249 -3.87 3.63 10.88
N MET A 250 -4.16 4.04 9.65
CA MET A 250 -5.15 5.08 9.38
C MET A 250 -6.55 4.48 9.27
N ILE A 251 -7.53 5.18 9.83
CA ILE A 251 -8.92 4.74 9.90
C ILE A 251 -9.80 5.72 9.15
N TYR A 252 -10.58 5.20 8.22
CA TYR A 252 -11.58 5.94 7.45
C TYR A 252 -12.97 5.35 7.72
N ASP A 253 -13.98 6.20 7.82
CA ASP A 253 -15.37 5.76 7.67
C ASP A 253 -15.68 5.71 6.17
N ILE A 254 -16.06 4.53 5.70
CA ILE A 254 -16.38 4.19 4.31
C ILE A 254 -17.85 3.76 4.15
N SER A 255 -18.70 4.08 5.11
CA SER A 255 -20.16 3.85 5.05
C SER A 255 -20.80 4.53 3.84
N ASN A 256 -20.16 5.58 3.30
CA ASN A 256 -20.43 6.09 1.96
C ASN A 256 -19.18 5.87 1.08
N PRO A 257 -19.19 4.94 0.11
CA PRO A 257 -18.03 4.64 -0.75
C PRO A 257 -17.58 5.83 -1.60
N HIS A 258 -18.49 6.77 -1.89
CA HIS A 258 -18.18 7.97 -2.70
C HIS A 258 -17.63 9.13 -1.89
N GLN A 259 -17.69 9.04 -0.56
CA GLN A 259 -17.20 10.08 0.34
C GLN A 259 -16.62 9.49 1.64
N PRO A 260 -15.52 8.71 1.56
CA PRO A 260 -14.77 8.32 2.74
C PRO A 260 -14.36 9.52 3.58
N THR A 261 -14.36 9.35 4.90
CA THR A 261 -13.94 10.41 5.83
C THR A 261 -12.89 9.90 6.79
N PHE A 262 -11.74 10.57 6.82
CA PHE A 262 -10.66 10.27 7.77
C PHE A 262 -11.15 10.45 9.22
N GLN A 263 -10.89 9.43 10.04
CA GLN A 263 -11.27 9.42 11.45
C GLN A 263 -10.07 9.65 12.36
N GLN A 264 -9.02 8.85 12.18
CA GLN A 264 -7.89 8.80 13.09
C GLN A 264 -6.69 8.10 12.45
N TRP A 265 -5.50 8.43 12.94
CA TRP A 265 -4.29 7.63 12.76
C TRP A 265 -3.88 7.09 14.13
N ILE A 266 -3.70 5.78 14.25
CA ILE A 266 -3.25 5.11 15.46
C ILE A 266 -1.82 4.66 15.27
N GLN A 267 -0.92 5.14 16.12
CA GLN A 267 0.45 4.65 16.24
C GLN A 267 0.66 4.13 17.66
N VAL A 268 1.38 3.02 17.78
CA VAL A 268 1.73 2.42 19.07
C VAL A 268 3.25 2.40 19.19
N ASP A 269 3.78 3.02 20.24
CA ASP A 269 5.22 3.06 20.49
C ASP A 269 5.82 1.64 20.53
N GLY A 270 6.84 1.39 19.71
CA GLY A 270 7.52 0.10 19.60
C GLY A 270 6.88 -0.89 18.62
N ALA A 271 5.82 -0.49 17.91
CA ALA A 271 5.25 -1.24 16.79
C ALA A 271 5.64 -0.55 15.47
N THR A 272 6.43 -1.23 14.64
CA THR A 272 6.99 -0.72 13.37
C THR A 272 6.71 -1.69 12.22
N ASN A 273 6.56 -1.15 11.01
CA ASN A 273 6.19 -1.87 9.79
C ASN A 273 4.90 -2.68 9.96
N PRO A 274 3.76 -2.03 10.24
CA PRO A 274 2.49 -2.73 10.24
C PRO A 274 2.20 -3.24 8.81
N GLU A 275 1.92 -4.53 8.73
CA GLU A 275 1.56 -5.24 7.52
C GLU A 275 0.04 -5.54 7.58
N ASP A 276 -0.32 -6.81 7.37
CA ASP A 276 -1.65 -7.36 7.52
C ASP A 276 -2.34 -7.06 8.86
N MET A 277 -3.67 -6.95 8.76
CA MET A 277 -4.58 -6.71 9.87
C MET A 277 -5.80 -7.63 9.84
N GLU A 278 -6.30 -8.02 11.02
CA GLU A 278 -7.57 -8.73 11.17
C GLU A 278 -8.51 -7.97 12.10
N PHE A 279 -9.75 -7.78 11.64
CA PHE A 279 -10.81 -7.16 12.45
C PHE A 279 -11.67 -8.24 13.10
N ILE A 280 -11.79 -8.20 14.42
CA ILE A 280 -12.63 -9.12 15.20
C ILE A 280 -13.84 -8.34 15.73
N PRO A 281 -15.07 -8.64 15.26
CA PRO A 281 -16.26 -7.92 15.71
C PRO A 281 -16.61 -8.25 17.17
N ALA A 282 -17.33 -7.34 17.81
CA ALA A 282 -17.60 -7.38 19.26
C ALA A 282 -18.30 -8.69 19.70
N GLU A 283 -19.14 -9.26 18.85
CA GLU A 283 -19.96 -10.44 19.14
C GLU A 283 -19.15 -11.71 19.36
N ILE A 284 -17.95 -11.79 18.75
CA ILE A 284 -17.04 -12.93 18.88
C ILE A 284 -15.74 -12.55 19.60
N SER A 285 -15.61 -11.30 20.03
CA SER A 285 -14.46 -10.80 20.75
C SER A 285 -14.47 -11.27 22.22
N PRO A 286 -13.32 -11.67 22.80
CA PRO A 286 -13.22 -12.05 24.20
C PRO A 286 -13.47 -10.88 25.17
N THR A 287 -13.40 -9.62 24.71
CA THR A 287 -13.66 -8.44 25.54
C THR A 287 -15.06 -7.87 25.35
N SER A 288 -15.85 -8.42 24.43
CA SER A 288 -17.13 -7.85 23.98
C SER A 288 -17.01 -6.45 23.34
N SER A 289 -15.80 -6.03 23.00
CA SER A 289 -15.50 -4.83 22.21
C SER A 289 -14.89 -5.26 20.86
N PRO A 290 -15.09 -4.50 19.77
CA PRO A 290 -14.40 -4.76 18.52
C PRO A 290 -12.88 -4.68 18.69
N LEU A 291 -12.13 -5.59 18.07
CA LEU A 291 -10.67 -5.62 18.11
C LEU A 291 -10.07 -5.45 16.71
N LEU A 292 -8.92 -4.82 16.64
CA LEU A 292 -8.03 -4.87 15.48
C LEU A 292 -6.73 -5.57 15.88
N VAL A 293 -6.39 -6.65 15.19
CA VAL A 293 -5.11 -7.34 15.30
C VAL A 293 -4.21 -6.83 14.20
N VAL A 294 -2.98 -6.42 14.52
CA VAL A 294 -2.03 -5.81 13.58
C VAL A 294 -0.70 -6.55 13.66
N ALA A 295 -0.25 -7.13 12.55
CA ALA A 295 1.09 -7.70 12.45
C ALA A 295 2.11 -6.57 12.18
N ASN A 296 3.22 -6.54 12.93
CA ASN A 296 4.26 -5.50 12.80
C ASN A 296 5.59 -6.20 12.51
N GLU A 297 6.04 -6.16 11.26
CA GLU A 297 7.12 -6.99 10.71
C GLU A 297 8.47 -6.66 11.36
N ASP A 298 8.93 -5.41 11.24
CA ASP A 298 10.26 -4.99 11.68
C ASP A 298 10.42 -5.12 13.20
N SER A 299 9.38 -4.75 13.96
CA SER A 299 9.38 -4.94 15.42
C SER A 299 9.21 -6.40 15.85
N GLY A 300 8.72 -7.28 14.97
CA GLY A 300 8.41 -8.68 15.28
C GLY A 300 7.26 -8.84 16.29
N THR A 301 6.26 -7.96 16.26
CA THR A 301 5.17 -7.93 17.25
C THR A 301 3.78 -8.07 16.62
N VAL A 302 2.82 -8.57 17.41
CA VAL A 302 1.39 -8.54 17.05
C VAL A 302 0.66 -7.66 18.06
N GLY A 303 0.11 -6.54 17.59
CA GLY A 303 -0.73 -5.65 18.38
C GLY A 303 -2.17 -6.13 18.39
N ILE A 304 -2.86 -6.02 19.53
CA ILE A 304 -4.30 -6.23 19.63
C ILE A 304 -4.90 -4.97 20.24
N TRP A 305 -5.73 -4.28 19.48
CA TRP A 305 -6.28 -2.98 19.85
C TRP A 305 -7.77 -3.08 20.06
N GLU A 306 -8.24 -2.71 21.24
CA GLU A 306 -9.67 -2.53 21.47
C GLU A 306 -10.14 -1.20 20.85
N LEU A 307 -11.18 -1.27 20.04
CA LEU A 307 -11.77 -0.13 19.35
C LEU A 307 -13.06 0.30 20.04
N ALA A 308 -13.19 1.60 20.28
CA ALA A 308 -14.40 2.20 20.84
C ALA A 308 -14.78 3.45 20.04
N LEU A 309 -16.06 3.57 19.67
CA LEU A 309 -16.62 4.80 19.13
C LEU A 309 -16.93 5.76 20.28
N LEU A 310 -16.61 7.06 20.10
CA LEU A 310 -17.02 8.14 21.01
C LEU A 310 -18.18 8.95 20.43
#